data_AF-A0A7W0ZNZ5-F1
#
_entry.id   AF-A0A7W0ZNZ5-F1
#
_cell.length_a   1.000
_cell.length_b   1.000
_cell.length_c   1.000
_cell.angle_alpha   90.00
_cell.angle_beta   90.00
_cell.angle_gamma   90.00
#
_symmetry.space_group_name_H-M   'P 1'
#
loop_
_entity.id
_entity.type
_entity.pdbx_description
1 polymer ?
#
loop_
_entity_poly.entity_id
_entity_poly.type
_entity_poly.pdbx_seq_one_letter_code
_entity_poly.pdbx_strand_id
1 'polypeptide(L)'
;MGSVWELNGLTWAELSRRVWREINDGDLLTRSAALAYYFLLALFPLLLFLVAMLGYFAEAGTELRGNLLSYLSKIVPRTASALIRTTVDEIATNAGGGKLSFGLLTSIWVASSGMAAISETLNAAYGVRESRPWWRARLAAIGLTIMLAMLIITALALVLYGGEIGESLAARFGFGMFFTFAWNILQWPIVLAFVMLSLALIYYFAPDLHEQKWYWITPGSLVGVGLWLAVSFAFRIYLRFFDSYSVTYGALGAVIILMLWFYLTGAAILVGGAFNAQIENAAAEVGTPGAKRYGEKSPNETEKRIGAIGRAIEKLRAHKWVRTRLRTKSN
;
A
#
# COMPACT_ATOMS: atom_id res chain seq x y z
N MET A 1 25.94 10.62 -0.65
CA MET A 1 24.53 10.71 -1.06
C MET A 1 23.74 10.10 0.07
N GLY A 2 22.94 10.90 0.78
CA GLY A 2 22.36 10.50 2.06
C GLY A 2 21.30 9.42 1.91
N SER A 3 21.34 8.46 2.83
CA SER A 3 20.28 7.47 3.01
C SER A 3 18.97 8.18 3.39
N VAL A 4 17.78 7.68 3.00
CA VAL A 4 16.48 8.22 3.49
C VAL A 4 16.42 8.24 5.02
N TRP A 5 17.22 7.36 5.65
CA TRP A 5 17.39 7.24 7.09
C TRP A 5 18.21 8.37 7.73
N GLU A 6 18.91 9.19 6.94
CA GLU A 6 19.57 10.42 7.43
C GLU A 6 18.58 11.59 7.57
N LEU A 7 17.31 11.37 7.19
CA LEU A 7 16.20 12.34 7.31
C LEU A 7 16.49 13.72 6.70
N ASN A 8 17.50 13.80 5.82
CA ASN A 8 18.03 15.03 5.23
C ASN A 8 18.32 16.13 6.25
N GLY A 9 18.84 15.74 7.43
CA GLY A 9 19.23 16.67 8.50
C GLY A 9 18.12 17.02 9.49
N LEU A 10 16.91 16.49 9.33
CA LEU A 10 15.86 16.62 10.34
C LEU A 10 16.09 15.66 11.52
N THR A 11 15.75 16.12 12.72
CA THR A 11 15.58 15.21 13.86
C THR A 11 14.22 14.50 13.79
N TRP A 12 14.12 13.30 14.37
CA TRP A 12 12.83 12.58 14.50
C TRP A 12 11.74 13.41 15.18
N ALA A 13 12.11 14.27 16.13
CA ALA A 13 11.19 15.16 16.82
C ALA A 13 10.62 16.24 15.87
N GLU A 14 11.47 16.86 15.05
CA GLU A 14 11.04 17.85 14.07
C GLU A 14 10.17 17.23 12.99
N LEU A 15 10.55 16.05 12.47
CA LEU A 15 9.77 15.31 11.49
C LEU A 15 8.38 14.97 12.06
N SER A 16 8.32 14.45 13.28
CA SER A 16 7.06 14.13 13.95
C SER A 16 6.20 15.37 14.19
N ARG A 17 6.79 16.52 14.53
CA ARG A 17 6.06 17.79 14.66
C ARG A 17 5.53 18.32 13.33
N ARG A 18 6.28 18.16 12.23
CA ARG A 18 5.81 18.51 10.88
C ARG A 18 4.61 17.63 10.49
N VAL A 19 4.71 16.32 10.70
CA VAL A 19 3.61 15.38 10.44
C VAL A 19 2.39 15.66 11.34
N TRP A 20 2.61 15.98 12.61
CA TRP A 20 1.51 16.32 13.53
C TRP A 20 0.74 17.57 13.08
N ARG A 21 1.44 18.59 12.56
CA ARG A 21 0.79 19.76 11.94
C ARG A 21 0.00 19.36 10.69
N GLU A 22 0.56 18.52 9.82
CA GLU A 22 -0.17 18.01 8.65
C GLU A 22 -1.44 17.23 9.03
N ILE A 23 -1.41 16.49 10.15
CA ILE A 23 -2.59 15.77 10.65
C ILE A 23 -3.69 16.73 11.14
N ASN A 24 -3.31 17.81 11.83
CA ASN A 24 -4.26 18.76 12.43
C ASN A 24 -4.76 19.82 11.45
N ASP A 25 -3.85 20.37 10.64
CA ASP A 25 -4.12 21.49 9.73
C ASP A 25 -4.53 20.99 8.34
N GLY A 26 -4.22 19.73 8.01
CA GLY A 26 -4.55 19.09 6.75
C GLY A 26 -5.78 18.18 6.81
N ASP A 27 -6.18 17.66 5.65
CA ASP A 27 -7.35 16.79 5.50
C ASP A 27 -7.06 15.31 5.79
N LEU A 28 -5.94 14.95 6.45
CA LEU A 28 -5.49 13.56 6.55
C LEU A 28 -6.54 12.66 7.19
N LEU A 29 -7.16 13.10 8.28
CA LEU A 29 -8.22 12.35 8.96
C LEU A 29 -9.48 12.25 8.08
N THR A 30 -9.88 13.33 7.42
CA THR A 30 -11.01 13.34 6.48
C THR A 30 -10.79 12.36 5.33
N ARG A 31 -9.58 12.36 4.76
CA ARG A 31 -9.18 11.43 3.68
C ARG A 31 -9.11 9.98 4.17
N SER A 32 -8.74 9.76 5.43
CA SER A 32 -8.78 8.43 6.05
C SER A 32 -10.21 7.88 6.11
N ALA A 33 -11.22 8.74 6.31
CA ALA A 33 -12.64 8.35 6.23
C ALA A 33 -13.06 7.98 4.80
N ALA A 34 -12.60 8.73 3.80
CA ALA A 34 -12.82 8.37 2.40
C ALA A 34 -12.16 7.01 2.06
N LEU A 35 -10.93 6.77 2.52
CA LEU A 35 -10.27 5.47 2.38
C LEU A 35 -11.06 4.35 3.02
N ALA A 36 -11.64 4.58 4.20
CA ALA A 36 -12.46 3.57 4.87
C ALA A 36 -13.63 3.12 3.98
N TYR A 37 -14.36 4.08 3.40
CA TYR A 37 -15.44 3.81 2.45
C TYR A 37 -14.96 2.97 1.26
N TYR A 38 -13.82 3.33 0.65
CA TYR A 38 -13.26 2.56 -0.46
C TYR A 38 -12.78 1.16 -0.05
N PHE A 39 -12.21 1.00 1.14
CA PHE A 39 -11.83 -0.32 1.67
C PHE A 39 -13.03 -1.23 1.87
N LEU A 40 -14.16 -0.68 2.33
CA LEU A 40 -15.41 -1.43 2.43
C LEU A 40 -15.95 -1.85 1.06
N LEU A 41 -15.92 -0.94 0.07
CA LEU A 41 -16.31 -1.29 -1.29
C LEU A 41 -15.38 -2.35 -1.91
N ALA A 42 -14.08 -2.30 -1.61
CA ALA A 42 -13.09 -3.27 -2.08
C ALA A 42 -13.17 -4.62 -1.36
N LEU A 43 -13.86 -4.69 -0.20
CA LEU A 43 -13.99 -5.92 0.57
C LEU A 43 -14.72 -7.00 -0.23
N PHE A 44 -15.86 -6.70 -0.83
CA PHE A 44 -16.64 -7.69 -1.59
C PHE A 44 -15.84 -8.27 -2.79
N PRO A 45 -15.23 -7.43 -3.65
CA PRO A 45 -14.25 -7.87 -4.64
C PRO A 45 -13.17 -8.81 -4.13
N LEU A 46 -12.55 -8.45 -3.00
CA LEU A 46 -11.50 -9.24 -2.39
C LEU A 46 -12.03 -10.61 -1.95
N LEU A 47 -13.20 -10.66 -1.31
CA LEU A 47 -13.82 -11.91 -0.89
C LEU A 47 -14.19 -12.80 -2.08
N LEU A 48 -14.75 -12.22 -3.16
CA LEU A 48 -15.04 -12.96 -4.39
C LEU A 48 -13.79 -13.57 -5.00
N PHE A 49 -12.70 -12.80 -5.05
CA PHE A 49 -11.43 -13.29 -5.57
C PHE A 49 -10.84 -14.40 -4.70
N LEU A 50 -10.88 -14.23 -3.37
CA LEU A 50 -10.43 -15.26 -2.44
C LEU A 50 -11.24 -16.55 -2.62
N VAL A 51 -12.58 -16.46 -2.67
CA VAL A 51 -13.44 -17.64 -2.90
C VAL A 51 -13.17 -18.29 -4.26
N ALA A 52 -12.97 -17.49 -5.31
CA ALA A 52 -12.63 -18.00 -6.64
C ALA A 52 -11.30 -18.75 -6.64
N MET A 53 -10.28 -18.22 -5.96
CA MET A 53 -9.01 -18.93 -5.79
C MET A 53 -9.17 -20.20 -4.95
N LEU A 54 -9.92 -20.15 -3.84
CA LEU A 54 -10.20 -21.33 -3.01
C LEU A 54 -10.90 -22.44 -3.83
N GLY A 55 -11.87 -22.07 -4.66
CA GLY A 55 -12.58 -23.00 -5.54
C GLY A 55 -11.70 -23.54 -6.68
N TYR A 56 -10.66 -22.80 -7.10
CA TYR A 56 -9.68 -23.30 -8.07
C TYR A 56 -8.79 -24.39 -7.48
N PHE A 57 -8.46 -24.31 -6.18
CA PHE A 57 -7.71 -25.34 -5.44
C PHE A 57 -8.64 -26.42 -4.83
N ALA A 58 -9.69 -26.83 -5.55
CA ALA A 58 -10.84 -27.60 -5.08
C ALA A 58 -10.55 -28.86 -4.23
N GLU A 59 -9.36 -29.47 -4.33
CA GLU A 59 -8.97 -30.61 -3.47
C GLU A 59 -8.58 -30.20 -2.03
N ALA A 60 -8.30 -28.92 -1.77
CA ALA A 60 -7.96 -28.36 -0.44
C ALA A 60 -9.05 -27.43 0.16
N GLY A 61 -10.17 -27.24 -0.54
CA GLY A 61 -11.09 -26.10 -0.39
C GLY A 61 -11.85 -25.98 0.95
N THR A 62 -12.05 -27.06 1.70
CA THR A 62 -12.76 -27.02 3.01
C THR A 62 -11.82 -26.67 4.17
N GLU A 63 -10.64 -27.28 4.21
CA GLU A 63 -9.63 -26.98 5.25
C GLU A 63 -8.99 -25.60 5.04
N LEU A 64 -8.66 -25.21 3.80
CA LEU A 64 -8.14 -23.87 3.49
C LEU A 64 -9.12 -22.78 3.95
N ARG A 65 -10.42 -22.98 3.70
CA ARG A 65 -11.49 -22.07 4.09
C ARG A 65 -11.60 -21.97 5.61
N GLY A 66 -11.64 -23.12 6.31
CA GLY A 66 -11.70 -23.17 7.77
C GLY A 66 -10.50 -22.47 8.42
N ASN A 67 -9.30 -22.77 7.94
CA ASN A 67 -8.05 -22.19 8.43
C ASN A 67 -7.99 -20.68 8.16
N LEU A 68 -8.27 -20.23 6.94
CA LEU A 68 -8.29 -18.80 6.57
C LEU A 68 -9.24 -18.00 7.45
N LEU A 69 -10.47 -18.47 7.62
CA LEU A 69 -11.46 -17.79 8.45
C LEU A 69 -11.05 -17.79 9.93
N SER A 70 -10.36 -18.84 10.40
CA SER A 70 -9.81 -18.89 11.77
C SER A 70 -8.71 -17.85 11.98
N TYR A 71 -7.80 -17.67 11.02
CA TYR A 71 -6.73 -16.68 11.12
C TYR A 71 -7.25 -15.26 10.95
N LEU A 72 -8.19 -15.03 10.03
CA LEU A 72 -8.88 -13.74 9.94
C LEU A 72 -9.52 -13.35 11.27
N SER A 73 -10.12 -14.29 12.01
CA SER A 73 -10.69 -14.00 13.34
C SER A 73 -9.67 -13.63 14.42
N LYS A 74 -8.37 -13.88 14.20
CA LYS A 74 -7.29 -13.49 15.13
C LYS A 74 -6.81 -12.05 14.90
N ILE A 75 -6.92 -11.56 13.66
CA ILE A 75 -6.39 -10.26 13.22
C ILE A 75 -7.52 -9.23 13.09
N VAL A 76 -8.65 -9.67 12.55
CA VAL A 76 -9.85 -8.86 12.29
C VAL A 76 -10.84 -9.05 13.46
N PRO A 77 -11.54 -7.98 13.90
CA PRO A 77 -12.61 -8.06 14.88
C PRO A 77 -13.62 -9.20 14.63
N ARG A 78 -14.14 -9.80 15.71
CA ARG A 78 -15.11 -10.92 15.62
C ARG A 78 -16.29 -10.60 14.71
N THR A 79 -16.87 -9.42 14.83
CA THR A 79 -18.05 -8.99 14.07
C THR A 79 -17.74 -8.82 12.58
N ALA A 80 -16.59 -8.24 12.24
CA ALA A 80 -16.12 -8.14 10.87
C ALA A 80 -15.78 -9.53 10.28
N SER A 81 -15.17 -10.40 11.08
CA SER A 81 -14.90 -11.78 10.67
C SER A 81 -16.18 -12.57 10.41
N ALA A 82 -17.25 -12.33 11.18
CA ALA A 82 -18.55 -12.97 10.99
C ALA A 82 -19.20 -12.51 9.67
N LEU A 83 -19.20 -11.19 9.39
CA LEU A 83 -19.70 -10.66 8.12
C LEU A 83 -18.97 -11.27 6.92
N ILE A 84 -17.64 -11.32 6.99
CA ILE A 84 -16.80 -11.95 5.95
C ILE A 84 -17.17 -13.43 5.75
N ARG A 85 -17.33 -14.20 6.85
CA ARG A 85 -17.71 -15.63 6.80
C ARG A 85 -19.03 -15.81 6.06
N THR A 86 -20.08 -15.08 6.46
CA THR A 86 -21.41 -15.17 5.86
C THR A 86 -21.36 -14.86 4.36
N THR A 87 -20.71 -13.77 3.96
CA THR A 87 -20.59 -13.41 2.54
C THR A 87 -19.81 -14.46 1.74
N VAL A 88 -18.73 -15.02 2.30
CA VAL A 88 -17.95 -16.09 1.65
C VAL A 88 -18.79 -17.37 1.50
N ASP A 89 -19.62 -17.72 2.49
CA ASP A 89 -20.56 -18.86 2.46
C ASP A 89 -21.62 -18.69 1.37
N GLU A 90 -22.22 -17.51 1.28
CA GLU A 90 -23.21 -17.17 0.24
C GLU A 90 -22.62 -17.19 -1.17
N ILE A 91 -21.39 -16.69 -1.35
CA ILE A 91 -20.73 -16.68 -2.67
C ILE A 91 -20.37 -18.11 -3.10
N ALA A 92 -19.77 -18.89 -2.22
CA ALA A 92 -19.28 -20.23 -2.54
C ALA A 92 -20.42 -21.19 -2.94
N THR A 93 -21.60 -21.02 -2.33
CA THR A 93 -22.79 -21.80 -2.63
C THR A 93 -23.45 -21.43 -3.96
N ASN A 94 -23.24 -20.20 -4.46
CA ASN A 94 -23.88 -19.67 -5.67
C ASN A 94 -22.94 -19.51 -6.89
N ALA A 95 -21.68 -19.96 -6.78
CA ALA A 95 -20.65 -19.75 -7.79
C ALA A 95 -20.76 -20.73 -8.99
N GLY A 96 -21.31 -20.25 -10.11
CA GLY A 96 -21.18 -20.91 -11.43
C GLY A 96 -19.99 -20.35 -12.23
N GLY A 97 -19.22 -21.21 -12.91
CA GLY A 97 -17.93 -20.86 -13.53
C GLY A 97 -17.91 -19.65 -14.49
N GLY A 98 -18.97 -19.43 -15.28
CA GLY A 98 -19.07 -18.26 -16.18
C GLY A 98 -19.33 -16.92 -15.47
N LYS A 99 -19.98 -16.94 -14.29
CA LYS A 99 -20.26 -15.74 -13.49
C LYS A 99 -19.01 -15.29 -12.72
N LEU A 100 -18.08 -16.21 -12.46
CA LEU A 100 -16.84 -15.97 -11.72
C LEU A 100 -15.90 -15.01 -12.46
N SER A 101 -15.69 -15.21 -13.77
CA SER A 101 -14.75 -14.40 -14.57
C SER A 101 -15.22 -12.95 -14.72
N PHE A 102 -16.52 -12.73 -14.94
CA PHE A 102 -17.10 -11.39 -14.97
C PHE A 102 -17.01 -10.72 -13.59
N GLY A 103 -17.36 -11.45 -12.54
CA GLY A 103 -17.24 -10.98 -11.16
C GLY A 103 -15.81 -10.57 -10.80
N LEU A 104 -14.80 -11.32 -11.24
CA LEU A 104 -13.40 -11.02 -11.02
C LEU A 104 -12.95 -9.72 -11.71
N LEU A 105 -13.34 -9.50 -12.96
CA LEU A 105 -13.01 -8.27 -13.69
C LEU A 105 -13.67 -7.04 -13.03
N THR A 106 -14.94 -7.14 -12.68
CA THR A 106 -15.66 -6.08 -11.94
C THR A 106 -15.02 -5.84 -10.58
N SER A 107 -14.56 -6.90 -9.92
CA SER A 107 -13.89 -6.83 -8.62
C SER A 107 -12.57 -6.05 -8.69
N ILE A 108 -11.72 -6.36 -9.66
CA ILE A 108 -10.46 -5.62 -9.89
C ILE A 108 -10.76 -4.16 -10.22
N TRP A 109 -11.79 -3.90 -11.02
CA TRP A 109 -12.20 -2.54 -11.35
C TRP A 109 -12.63 -1.76 -10.10
N VAL A 110 -13.49 -2.32 -9.25
CA VAL A 110 -13.95 -1.66 -8.02
C VAL A 110 -12.80 -1.46 -7.03
N ALA A 111 -11.97 -2.49 -6.82
CA ALA A 111 -10.83 -2.41 -5.90
C ALA A 111 -9.79 -1.36 -6.35
N SER A 112 -9.53 -1.26 -7.66
CA SER A 112 -8.62 -0.24 -8.19
C SER A 112 -9.12 1.19 -8.04
N SER A 113 -10.41 1.41 -7.81
CA SER A 113 -10.94 2.74 -7.45
C SER A 113 -10.51 3.17 -6.04
N GLY A 114 -10.41 2.23 -5.10
CA GLY A 114 -9.83 2.52 -3.78
C GLY A 114 -8.34 2.85 -3.87
N MET A 115 -7.60 2.14 -4.72
CA MET A 115 -6.19 2.46 -4.99
C MET A 115 -6.03 3.84 -5.65
N ALA A 116 -6.95 4.24 -6.54
CA ALA A 116 -6.95 5.59 -7.11
C ALA A 116 -7.21 6.67 -6.04
N ALA A 117 -8.08 6.42 -5.07
CA ALA A 117 -8.30 7.32 -3.94
C ALA A 117 -7.09 7.42 -3.01
N ILE A 118 -6.35 6.31 -2.80
CA ILE A 118 -5.05 6.33 -2.12
C ILE A 118 -4.06 7.20 -2.91
N SER A 119 -3.94 7.00 -4.22
CA SER A 119 -3.07 7.81 -5.09
C SER A 119 -3.39 9.30 -4.99
N GLU A 120 -4.67 9.70 -5.07
CA GLU A 120 -5.10 11.09 -4.94
C GLU A 120 -4.76 11.68 -3.57
N THR A 121 -4.96 10.89 -2.52
CA THR A 121 -4.68 11.31 -1.15
C THR A 121 -3.18 11.47 -0.90
N LEU A 122 -2.37 10.53 -1.38
CA LEU A 122 -0.92 10.65 -1.29
C LEU A 122 -0.43 11.83 -2.13
N ASN A 123 -0.96 12.02 -3.33
CA ASN A 123 -0.68 13.21 -4.15
C ASN A 123 -0.91 14.50 -3.35
N ALA A 124 -2.04 14.60 -2.65
CA ALA A 124 -2.32 15.74 -1.77
C ALA A 124 -1.29 15.88 -0.63
N ALA A 125 -0.90 14.79 0.03
CA ALA A 125 0.11 14.80 1.10
C ALA A 125 1.51 15.22 0.60
N TYR A 126 1.86 14.85 -0.64
CA TYR A 126 3.07 15.30 -1.32
C TYR A 126 2.92 16.70 -1.96
N GLY A 127 1.76 17.35 -1.85
CA GLY A 127 1.48 18.65 -2.44
C GLY A 127 1.47 18.65 -3.98
N VAL A 128 1.31 17.48 -4.61
CA VAL A 128 1.30 17.33 -6.07
C VAL A 128 -0.12 17.09 -6.60
N ARG A 129 -0.39 17.52 -7.83
CA ARG A 129 -1.62 17.18 -8.55
C ARG A 129 -1.31 16.09 -9.57
N GLU A 130 -2.29 15.22 -9.79
CA GLU A 130 -2.20 14.15 -10.78
C GLU A 130 -2.00 14.74 -12.18
N SER A 131 -0.85 14.45 -12.80
CA SER A 131 -0.52 14.89 -14.17
C SER A 131 -0.67 13.77 -15.19
N ARG A 132 -0.83 12.52 -14.74
CA ARG A 132 -1.00 11.37 -15.63
C ARG A 132 -2.36 11.46 -16.33
N PRO A 133 -2.43 11.12 -17.63
CA PRO A 133 -3.71 10.86 -18.29
C PRO A 133 -4.51 9.82 -17.51
N TRP A 134 -5.83 9.97 -17.44
CA TRP A 134 -6.73 9.10 -16.67
C TRP A 134 -6.46 7.60 -16.88
N TRP A 135 -6.20 7.17 -18.12
CA TRP A 135 -5.92 5.77 -18.44
C TRP A 135 -4.59 5.25 -17.85
N ARG A 136 -3.54 6.10 -17.80
CA ARG A 136 -2.25 5.73 -17.16
C ARG A 136 -2.38 5.66 -15.66
N ALA A 137 -3.06 6.64 -15.05
CA ALA A 137 -3.38 6.63 -13.62
C ALA A 137 -4.20 5.39 -13.25
N ARG A 138 -5.22 5.06 -14.06
CA ARG A 138 -6.07 3.89 -13.86
C ARG A 138 -5.30 2.58 -14.00
N LEU A 139 -4.44 2.46 -15.00
CA LEU A 139 -3.62 1.26 -15.20
C LEU A 139 -2.60 1.07 -14.07
N ALA A 140 -2.01 2.15 -13.55
CA ALA A 140 -1.17 2.10 -12.36
C ALA A 140 -1.95 1.64 -11.12
N ALA A 141 -3.17 2.17 -10.91
CA ALA A 141 -4.03 1.76 -9.81
C ALA A 141 -4.44 0.28 -9.90
N ILE A 142 -4.78 -0.22 -11.10
CA ILE A 142 -5.09 -1.64 -11.34
C ILE A 142 -3.85 -2.51 -11.08
N GLY A 143 -2.69 -2.13 -11.63
CA GLY A 143 -1.43 -2.87 -11.44
C GLY A 143 -1.05 -2.97 -9.97
N LEU A 144 -1.11 -1.86 -9.23
CA LEU A 144 -0.89 -1.85 -7.78
C LEU A 144 -1.90 -2.72 -7.04
N THR A 145 -3.17 -2.65 -7.39
CA THR A 145 -4.22 -3.48 -6.76
C THR A 145 -3.91 -4.97 -6.93
N ILE A 146 -3.52 -5.40 -8.14
CA ILE A 146 -3.16 -6.80 -8.41
C ILE A 146 -1.89 -7.20 -7.65
N MET A 147 -0.84 -6.38 -7.67
CA MET A 147 0.41 -6.67 -6.94
C MET A 147 0.17 -6.78 -5.44
N LEU A 148 -0.58 -5.84 -4.84
CA LEU A 148 -0.93 -5.88 -3.43
C LEU A 148 -1.79 -7.10 -3.09
N ALA A 149 -2.77 -7.44 -3.93
CA ALA A 149 -3.57 -8.65 -3.74
C ALA A 149 -2.69 -9.91 -3.73
N MET A 150 -1.74 -10.02 -4.66
CA MET A 150 -0.78 -11.14 -4.71
C MET A 150 0.12 -11.18 -3.47
N LEU A 151 0.61 -10.04 -2.98
CA LEU A 151 1.41 -9.97 -1.76
C LEU A 151 0.60 -10.39 -0.53
N ILE A 152 -0.63 -9.89 -0.39
CA ILE A 152 -1.55 -10.25 0.70
C ILE A 152 -1.85 -11.75 0.64
N ILE A 153 -2.12 -12.32 -0.53
CA ILE A 153 -2.38 -13.75 -0.69
C ILE A 153 -1.14 -14.58 -0.35
N THR A 154 0.04 -14.15 -0.78
CA THR A 154 1.29 -14.85 -0.47
C THR A 154 1.58 -14.80 1.03
N ALA A 155 1.38 -13.64 1.65
CA ALA A 155 1.50 -13.47 3.10
C ALA A 155 0.50 -14.36 3.85
N LEU A 156 -0.76 -14.40 3.41
CA LEU A 156 -1.78 -15.27 4.00
C LEU A 156 -1.42 -16.75 3.82
N ALA A 157 -1.01 -17.17 2.62
CA ALA A 157 -0.58 -18.54 2.36
C ALA A 157 0.60 -18.92 3.27
N LEU A 158 1.57 -18.03 3.47
CA LEU A 158 2.68 -18.26 4.39
C LEU A 158 2.23 -18.32 5.86
N VAL A 159 1.26 -17.52 6.28
CA VAL A 159 0.70 -17.62 7.65
C VAL A 159 -0.07 -18.92 7.87
N LEU A 160 -0.82 -19.36 6.86
CA LEU A 160 -1.66 -20.56 6.96
C LEU A 160 -0.85 -21.86 6.85
N TYR A 161 0.01 -21.92 5.83
CA TYR A 161 0.76 -23.11 5.44
C TYR A 161 2.23 -23.05 5.84
N GLY A 162 2.68 -21.98 6.48
CA GLY A 162 4.09 -21.79 6.81
C GLY A 162 4.66 -22.96 7.60
N GLY A 163 3.94 -23.47 8.61
CA GLY A 163 4.36 -24.65 9.37
C GLY A 163 4.59 -25.87 8.47
N GLU A 164 3.59 -26.24 7.66
CA GLU A 164 3.66 -27.38 6.73
C GLU A 164 4.75 -27.20 5.65
N ILE A 165 4.92 -25.98 5.15
CA ILE A 165 6.00 -25.62 4.21
C ILE A 165 7.35 -25.84 4.89
N GLY A 166 7.52 -25.39 6.13
CA GLY A 166 8.75 -25.56 6.91
C GLY A 166 9.09 -27.02 7.15
N GLU A 167 8.10 -27.82 7.56
CA GLU A 167 8.26 -29.27 7.76
C GLU A 167 8.59 -30.00 6.46
N SER A 168 7.91 -29.66 5.35
CA SER A 168 8.18 -30.24 4.04
C SER A 168 9.58 -29.90 3.52
N LEU A 169 10.04 -28.67 3.72
CA LEU A 169 11.42 -28.27 3.41
C LEU A 169 12.42 -29.03 4.29
N ALA A 170 12.13 -29.16 5.59
CA ALA A 170 13.00 -29.88 6.51
C ALA A 170 13.17 -31.35 6.09
N ALA A 171 12.06 -32.04 5.79
CA ALA A 171 12.06 -33.42 5.35
C ALA A 171 12.80 -33.61 4.01
N ARG A 172 12.63 -32.68 3.06
CA ARG A 172 13.23 -32.78 1.71
C ARG A 172 14.74 -32.54 1.69
N PHE A 173 15.23 -31.61 2.53
CA PHE A 173 16.66 -31.25 2.58
C PHE A 173 17.40 -31.92 3.75
N GLY A 174 16.72 -32.76 4.54
CA GLY A 174 17.30 -33.43 5.70
C GLY A 174 17.60 -32.50 6.87
N PHE A 175 16.93 -31.36 6.97
CA PHE A 175 17.09 -30.46 8.11
C PHE A 175 16.36 -31.01 9.34
N GLY A 176 16.99 -30.90 10.51
CA GLY A 176 16.42 -31.35 11.77
C GLY A 176 15.40 -30.38 12.37
N MET A 177 14.85 -30.75 13.54
CA MET A 177 13.86 -29.98 14.31
C MET A 177 14.24 -28.51 14.54
N PHE A 178 15.54 -28.20 14.62
CA PHE A 178 16.04 -26.83 14.75
C PHE A 178 15.65 -25.94 13.55
N PHE A 179 15.64 -26.47 12.32
CA PHE A 179 15.21 -25.71 11.15
C PHE A 179 13.72 -25.40 11.20
N THR A 180 12.87 -26.37 11.54
CA THR A 180 11.41 -26.15 11.66
C THR A 180 11.10 -25.13 12.74
N PHE A 181 11.80 -25.18 13.88
CA PHE A 181 11.68 -24.16 14.92
C PHE A 181 12.10 -22.77 14.43
N ALA A 182 13.27 -22.66 13.80
CA ALA A 182 13.76 -21.40 13.24
C ALA A 182 12.81 -20.85 12.17
N TRP A 183 12.28 -21.70 11.30
CA TRP A 183 11.30 -21.35 10.27
C TRP A 183 10.00 -20.82 10.87
N ASN A 184 9.47 -21.49 11.90
CA ASN A 184 8.24 -21.08 12.58
C ASN A 184 8.35 -19.69 13.23
N ILE A 185 9.57 -19.27 13.58
CA ILE A 185 9.86 -17.90 14.01
C ILE A 185 10.05 -16.98 12.81
N LEU A 186 10.85 -17.39 11.82
CA LEU A 186 11.26 -16.58 10.66
C LEU A 186 10.10 -16.22 9.72
N GLN A 187 9.07 -17.06 9.63
CA GLN A 187 7.88 -16.78 8.81
C GLN A 187 7.20 -15.46 9.20
N TRP A 188 7.19 -15.08 10.49
CA TRP A 188 6.50 -13.87 10.96
C TRP A 188 7.20 -12.59 10.47
N PRO A 189 8.54 -12.44 10.59
CA PRO A 189 9.28 -11.39 9.91
C PRO A 189 9.07 -11.36 8.38
N ILE A 190 8.95 -12.51 7.71
CA ILE A 190 8.71 -12.55 6.26
C ILE A 190 7.31 -11.98 5.93
N VAL A 191 6.29 -12.36 6.70
CA VAL A 191 4.94 -11.81 6.58
C VAL A 191 4.96 -10.30 6.80
N LEU A 192 5.67 -9.84 7.84
CA LEU A 192 5.84 -8.41 8.12
C LEU A 192 6.56 -7.69 6.96
N ALA A 193 7.56 -8.33 6.36
CA ALA A 193 8.27 -7.80 5.20
C ALA A 193 7.35 -7.67 3.98
N PHE A 194 6.40 -8.59 3.76
CA PHE A 194 5.39 -8.42 2.71
C PHE A 194 4.46 -7.23 2.96
N VAL A 195 4.07 -6.97 4.21
CA VAL A 195 3.27 -5.80 4.57
C VAL A 195 4.07 -4.51 4.35
N MET A 196 5.33 -4.48 4.79
CA MET A 196 6.23 -3.34 4.56
C MET A 196 6.46 -3.08 3.08
N LEU A 197 6.67 -4.14 2.28
CA LEU A 197 6.81 -4.06 0.83
C LEU A 197 5.53 -3.53 0.18
N SER A 198 4.35 -3.95 0.66
CA SER A 198 3.07 -3.44 0.17
C SER A 198 2.97 -1.92 0.38
N LEU A 199 3.31 -1.42 1.57
CA LEU A 199 3.34 0.03 1.81
C LEU A 199 4.41 0.74 0.98
N ALA A 200 5.60 0.14 0.81
CA ALA A 200 6.65 0.72 -0.02
C ALA A 200 6.22 0.84 -1.49
N LEU A 201 5.54 -0.17 -2.04
CA LEU A 201 4.96 -0.12 -3.38
C LEU A 201 3.90 0.97 -3.50
N ILE A 202 3.01 1.11 -2.50
CA ILE A 202 2.03 2.19 -2.45
C ILE A 202 2.74 3.55 -2.47
N TYR A 203 3.68 3.78 -1.56
CA TYR A 203 4.35 5.08 -1.44
C TYR A 203 5.19 5.44 -2.66
N TYR A 204 5.71 4.45 -3.38
CA TYR A 204 6.51 4.68 -4.58
C TYR A 204 5.66 4.88 -5.85
N PHE A 205 4.73 3.98 -6.14
CA PHE A 205 4.03 3.96 -7.42
C PHE A 205 2.71 4.74 -7.41
N ALA A 206 2.05 4.84 -6.24
CA ALA A 206 0.75 5.50 -6.15
C ALA A 206 0.83 7.01 -6.41
N PRO A 207 1.76 7.78 -5.80
CA PRO A 207 1.85 9.20 -6.07
C PRO A 207 2.50 9.52 -7.42
N ASP A 208 2.11 10.62 -8.02
CA ASP A 208 2.62 11.12 -9.29
C ASP A 208 3.90 11.97 -9.11
N LEU A 209 4.94 11.32 -8.61
CA LEU A 209 6.27 11.91 -8.46
C LEU A 209 7.14 11.52 -9.67
N HIS A 210 7.93 12.48 -10.17
CA HIS A 210 8.63 12.34 -11.46
C HIS A 210 9.96 11.59 -11.33
N GLU A 211 10.65 11.75 -10.19
CA GLU A 211 11.89 11.08 -9.87
C GLU A 211 11.80 10.63 -8.42
N GLN A 212 11.51 9.35 -8.19
CA GLN A 212 11.65 8.74 -6.88
C GLN A 212 12.76 7.71 -6.95
N LYS A 213 13.56 7.63 -5.89
CA LYS A 213 14.48 6.52 -5.70
C LYS A 213 13.72 5.37 -5.05
N TRP A 214 13.87 4.17 -5.58
CA TRP A 214 13.29 2.98 -4.98
C TRP A 214 14.03 2.62 -3.69
N TYR A 215 13.28 2.44 -2.61
CA TYR A 215 13.78 1.92 -1.35
C TYR A 215 12.87 0.79 -0.88
N TRP A 216 13.47 -0.37 -0.57
CA TRP A 216 12.74 -1.54 -0.09
C TRP A 216 12.05 -1.30 1.25
N ILE A 217 12.64 -0.47 2.09
CA ILE A 217 12.11 -0.07 3.39
C ILE A 217 12.29 1.44 3.52
N THR A 218 11.17 2.14 3.71
CA THR A 218 11.14 3.59 3.93
C THR A 218 10.86 3.87 5.41
N PRO A 219 11.35 4.98 5.98
CA PRO A 219 10.98 5.39 7.34
C PRO A 219 9.47 5.46 7.54
N GLY A 220 8.74 5.97 6.54
CA GLY A 220 7.28 6.02 6.54
C GLY A 220 6.61 4.65 6.54
N SER A 221 7.15 3.64 5.83
CA SER A 221 6.60 2.28 5.90
C SER A 221 6.83 1.62 7.25
N LEU A 222 7.96 1.89 7.91
CA LEU A 222 8.19 1.43 9.29
C LEU A 222 7.20 2.07 10.27
N VAL A 223 7.04 3.40 10.22
CA VAL A 223 6.08 4.13 11.08
C VAL A 223 4.64 3.70 10.78
N GLY A 224 4.28 3.57 9.50
CA GLY A 224 2.94 3.17 9.07
C GLY A 224 2.58 1.76 9.56
N VAL A 225 3.48 0.78 9.40
CA VAL A 225 3.27 -0.58 9.94
C VAL A 225 3.22 -0.58 11.46
N GLY A 226 4.13 0.14 12.12
CA GLY A 226 4.14 0.24 13.59
C GLY A 226 2.84 0.83 14.14
N LEU A 227 2.36 1.92 13.54
CA LEU A 227 1.10 2.55 13.89
C LEU A 227 -0.10 1.64 13.60
N TRP A 228 -0.10 0.94 12.46
CA TRP A 228 -1.15 -0.01 12.11
C TRP A 228 -1.24 -1.18 13.10
N LEU A 229 -0.09 -1.73 13.54
CA LEU A 229 -0.04 -2.76 14.57
C LEU A 229 -0.52 -2.23 15.93
N ALA A 230 -0.08 -1.04 16.33
CA ALA A 230 -0.50 -0.40 17.58
C ALA A 230 -2.01 -0.14 17.59
N VAL A 231 -2.55 0.41 16.50
CA VAL A 231 -3.98 0.61 16.27
C VAL A 231 -4.73 -0.72 16.34
N SER A 232 -4.26 -1.76 15.65
CA SER A 232 -4.94 -3.05 15.62
C SER A 232 -4.99 -3.69 17.02
N PHE A 233 -3.92 -3.56 17.79
CA PHE A 233 -3.86 -4.00 19.18
C PHE A 233 -4.80 -3.18 20.09
N ALA A 234 -4.74 -1.85 20.01
CA ALA A 234 -5.60 -0.96 20.78
C ALA A 234 -7.08 -1.18 20.45
N PHE A 235 -7.40 -1.37 19.17
CA PHE A 235 -8.75 -1.65 18.71
C PHE A 235 -9.29 -2.98 19.24
N ARG A 236 -8.44 -4.01 19.29
CA ARG A 236 -8.77 -5.29 19.92
C ARG A 236 -9.10 -5.14 21.40
N ILE A 237 -8.40 -4.27 22.13
CA ILE A 237 -8.70 -3.95 23.53
C ILE A 237 -10.02 -3.18 23.64
N TYR A 238 -10.21 -2.14 22.83
CA TYR A 238 -11.42 -1.34 22.77
C TYR A 238 -12.67 -2.21 22.62
N LEU A 239 -12.66 -3.17 21.70
CA LEU A 239 -13.80 -4.05 21.46
C LEU A 239 -14.13 -4.98 22.64
N ARG A 240 -13.18 -5.31 23.51
CA ARG A 240 -13.48 -6.11 24.72
C ARG A 240 -14.40 -5.36 25.69
N PHE A 241 -14.32 -4.03 25.71
CA PHE A 241 -15.18 -3.19 26.54
C PHE A 241 -16.52 -2.86 25.88
N PHE A 242 -16.59 -2.93 24.55
CA PHE A 242 -17.75 -2.53 23.73
C PHE A 242 -18.46 -3.70 23.03
N ASP A 243 -18.17 -4.96 23.39
CA ASP A 243 -18.73 -6.16 22.74
C ASP A 243 -20.29 -6.22 22.83
N SER A 244 -20.90 -5.49 23.77
CA SER A 244 -22.35 -5.33 23.90
C SER A 244 -23.00 -4.53 22.75
N TYR A 245 -22.24 -3.68 22.05
CA TYR A 245 -22.77 -2.85 20.96
C TYR A 245 -23.17 -3.69 19.74
N SER A 246 -22.41 -4.76 19.43
CA SER A 246 -22.78 -5.73 18.40
C SER A 246 -24.00 -6.58 18.76
N VAL A 247 -24.26 -6.78 20.05
CA VAL A 247 -25.45 -7.52 20.51
C VAL A 247 -26.71 -6.68 20.32
N THR A 248 -26.64 -5.38 20.61
CA THR A 248 -27.79 -4.46 20.49
C THR A 248 -28.11 -4.09 19.04
N TYR A 249 -27.08 -3.85 18.21
CA TYR A 249 -27.25 -3.34 16.84
C TYR A 249 -27.01 -4.40 15.74
N GLY A 250 -26.66 -5.64 16.10
CA GLY A 250 -26.47 -6.75 15.17
C GLY A 250 -25.53 -6.43 14.01
N ALA A 251 -25.99 -6.68 12.79
CA ALA A 251 -25.23 -6.44 11.56
C ALA A 251 -24.83 -4.97 11.35
N LEU A 252 -25.64 -4.00 11.80
CA LEU A 252 -25.31 -2.58 11.68
C LEU A 252 -24.10 -2.22 12.56
N GLY A 253 -24.05 -2.76 13.78
CA GLY A 253 -22.90 -2.60 14.67
C GLY A 253 -21.61 -3.19 14.08
N ALA A 254 -21.72 -4.33 13.37
CA ALA A 254 -20.59 -4.95 12.68
C ALA A 254 -19.96 -4.03 11.62
N VAL A 255 -20.80 -3.39 10.80
CA VAL A 255 -20.34 -2.48 9.73
C VAL A 255 -19.70 -1.23 10.32
N ILE A 256 -20.27 -0.66 11.39
CA ILE A 256 -19.70 0.52 12.07
C ILE A 256 -18.32 0.21 12.65
N ILE A 257 -18.17 -0.93 13.33
CA ILE A 257 -16.88 -1.37 13.88
C ILE A 257 -15.85 -1.59 12.77
N LEU A 258 -16.26 -2.22 11.67
CA LEU A 258 -15.40 -2.45 10.51
C LEU A 258 -14.97 -1.14 9.85
N MET A 259 -15.90 -0.20 9.65
CA MET A 259 -15.62 1.13 9.13
C MET A 259 -14.60 1.87 10.01
N LEU A 260 -14.74 1.79 11.33
CA LEU A 260 -13.80 2.40 12.25
C LEU A 260 -12.41 1.76 12.15
N TRP A 261 -12.33 0.43 12.03
CA TRP A 261 -11.05 -0.25 11.83
C TRP A 261 -10.39 0.14 10.49
N PHE A 262 -11.16 0.24 9.41
CA PHE A 262 -10.68 0.70 8.11
C PHE A 262 -10.24 2.17 8.14
N TYR A 263 -10.97 3.02 8.86
CA TYR A 263 -10.60 4.42 9.08
C TYR A 263 -9.23 4.54 9.75
N LEU A 264 -9.02 3.81 10.85
CA LEU A 264 -7.75 3.84 11.57
C LEU A 264 -6.60 3.21 10.74
N THR A 265 -6.91 2.19 9.93
CA THR A 265 -5.96 1.62 8.96
C THR A 265 -5.57 2.63 7.89
N GLY A 266 -6.54 3.35 7.32
CA GLY A 266 -6.30 4.45 6.38
C GLY A 266 -5.41 5.52 7.01
N ALA A 267 -5.72 5.93 8.24
CA ALA A 267 -4.91 6.90 8.98
C ALA A 267 -3.46 6.42 9.15
N ALA A 268 -3.24 5.15 9.53
CA ALA A 268 -1.88 4.60 9.67
C ALA A 268 -1.08 4.64 8.35
N ILE A 269 -1.72 4.28 7.23
CA ILE A 269 -1.11 4.33 5.90
C ILE A 269 -0.78 5.78 5.52
N LEU A 270 -1.70 6.72 5.75
CA LEU A 270 -1.50 8.12 5.39
C LEU A 270 -0.46 8.83 6.25
N VAL A 271 -0.43 8.54 7.56
CA VAL A 271 0.63 9.04 8.45
C VAL A 271 1.99 8.55 7.97
N GLY A 272 2.13 7.25 7.64
CA GLY A 272 3.37 6.73 7.06
C GLY A 272 3.76 7.45 5.74
N GLY A 273 2.77 7.73 4.89
CA GLY A 273 2.98 8.52 3.66
C GLY A 273 3.42 9.95 3.95
N ALA A 274 2.82 10.62 4.93
CA ALA A 274 3.17 11.97 5.35
C ALA A 274 4.60 12.04 5.91
N PHE A 275 5.06 11.01 6.64
CA PHE A 275 6.46 10.91 7.06
C PHE A 275 7.41 10.91 5.85
N ASN A 276 7.13 10.10 4.83
CA ASN A 276 7.94 10.07 3.61
C ASN A 276 7.88 11.40 2.86
N ALA A 277 6.70 12.02 2.76
CA ALA A 277 6.53 13.32 2.12
C ALA A 277 7.33 14.43 2.82
N GLN A 278 7.35 14.46 4.15
CA GLN A 278 8.11 15.46 4.91
C GLN A 278 9.63 15.25 4.81
N ILE A 279 10.10 14.00 4.71
CA ILE A 279 11.53 13.71 4.45
C ILE A 279 11.94 14.21 3.06
N GLU A 280 11.08 14.02 2.05
CA GLU A 280 11.31 14.51 0.69
C GLU A 280 11.28 16.05 0.64
N ASN A 281 10.33 16.68 1.32
CA ASN A 281 10.25 18.15 1.43
C ASN A 281 11.52 18.73 2.08
N ALA A 282 12.04 18.08 3.13
CA ALA A 282 13.29 18.49 3.77
C ALA A 282 14.49 18.33 2.83
N ALA A 283 14.54 17.24 2.04
CA ALA A 283 15.57 17.05 1.03
C ALA A 283 15.60 18.22 0.02
N ALA A 284 14.43 18.75 -0.33
CA ALA A 284 14.27 19.87 -1.25
C ALA A 284 14.66 21.22 -0.62
N GLU A 285 14.35 21.43 0.67
CA GLU A 285 14.80 22.60 1.43
C GLU A 285 16.33 22.70 1.47
N VAL A 286 17.03 21.57 1.57
CA VAL A 286 18.50 21.48 1.59
C VAL A 286 19.12 21.50 0.18
N GLY A 287 18.31 21.54 -0.89
CA GLY A 287 18.79 21.64 -2.27
C GLY A 287 19.36 20.34 -2.82
N THR A 288 18.93 19.18 -2.32
CA THR A 288 19.37 17.87 -2.80
C THR A 288 18.96 17.68 -4.27
N PRO A 289 19.88 17.35 -5.20
CA PRO A 289 19.54 17.14 -6.60
C PRO A 289 18.46 16.05 -6.75
N GLY A 290 17.33 16.42 -7.37
CA GLY A 290 16.16 15.54 -7.58
C GLY A 290 15.07 15.65 -6.50
N ALA A 291 15.32 16.35 -5.39
CA ALA A 291 14.32 16.55 -4.35
C ALA A 291 13.33 17.66 -4.73
N LYS A 292 12.03 17.39 -4.52
CA LYS A 292 10.95 18.30 -4.93
C LYS A 292 10.42 19.13 -3.77
N ARG A 293 10.25 20.43 -4.01
CA ARG A 293 9.65 21.33 -3.02
C ARG A 293 8.13 21.13 -2.98
N TYR A 294 7.54 21.18 -1.79
CA TYR A 294 6.10 21.16 -1.60
C TYR A 294 5.37 22.10 -2.58
N GLY A 295 4.43 21.57 -3.38
CA GLY A 295 3.67 22.35 -4.36
C GLY A 295 4.29 22.48 -5.76
N GLU A 296 5.48 21.92 -6.00
CA GLU A 296 6.12 21.99 -7.32
C GLU A 296 5.44 21.04 -8.32
N LYS A 297 4.70 21.62 -9.27
CA LYS A 297 3.92 20.88 -10.27
C LYS A 297 4.81 19.96 -11.09
N SER A 298 4.34 18.73 -11.34
CA SER A 298 4.90 17.89 -12.41
C SER A 298 4.74 18.64 -13.74
N PRO A 299 5.80 18.89 -14.51
CA PRO A 299 5.68 19.53 -15.81
C PRO A 299 4.79 18.68 -16.70
N ASN A 300 3.79 19.29 -17.35
CA ASN A 300 2.91 18.52 -18.23
C ASN A 300 3.70 17.97 -19.45
N GLU A 301 3.12 17.02 -20.19
CA GLU A 301 3.79 16.36 -21.32
C GLU A 301 4.24 17.35 -22.42
N THR A 302 3.55 18.48 -22.57
CA THR A 302 3.90 19.60 -23.45
C THR A 302 5.09 20.39 -22.92
N GLU A 303 5.13 20.73 -21.63
CA GLU A 303 6.27 21.40 -21.00
C GLU A 303 7.52 20.52 -21.01
N LYS A 304 7.36 19.19 -20.87
CA LYS A 304 8.46 18.23 -21.05
C LYS A 304 9.03 18.27 -22.45
N ARG A 305 8.17 18.27 -23.47
CA ARG A 305 8.58 18.37 -24.88
C ARG A 305 9.31 19.69 -25.15
N ILE A 306 8.75 20.80 -24.66
CA ILE A 306 9.36 22.13 -24.80
C ILE A 306 10.72 22.20 -24.10
N GLY A 307 10.83 21.70 -22.86
CA GLY A 307 12.09 21.66 -22.11
C GLY A 307 13.15 20.75 -22.76
N ALA A 308 12.74 19.60 -23.30
CA ALA A 308 13.64 18.72 -24.05
C ALA A 308 14.15 19.39 -25.34
N ILE A 309 13.28 20.09 -26.07
CA ILE A 309 13.65 20.87 -27.25
C ILE A 309 14.60 22.02 -26.86
N GLY A 310 14.32 22.74 -25.78
CA GLY A 310 15.17 23.82 -25.26
C GLY A 310 16.58 23.35 -24.96
N ARG A 311 16.73 22.24 -24.20
CA ARG A 311 18.04 21.64 -23.91
C ARG A 311 18.77 21.14 -25.16
N ALA A 312 18.04 20.62 -26.15
CA ALA A 312 18.62 20.21 -27.42
C ALA A 312 19.14 21.41 -28.23
N ILE A 313 18.39 22.52 -28.27
CA ILE A 313 18.81 23.77 -28.91
C ILE A 313 20.04 24.37 -28.23
N GLU A 314 20.08 24.32 -26.90
CA GLU A 314 21.20 24.84 -26.10
C GLU A 314 22.49 24.03 -26.34
N LYS A 315 22.39 22.69 -26.39
CA LYS A 315 23.50 21.82 -26.82
C LYS A 315 23.97 22.13 -28.24
N LEU A 316 23.05 22.36 -29.18
CA LEU A 316 23.39 22.72 -30.55
C LEU A 316 24.05 24.10 -30.66
N ARG A 317 23.62 25.09 -29.87
CA ARG A 317 24.28 26.40 -29.77
C ARG A 317 25.67 26.28 -29.19
N ALA A 318 25.84 25.55 -28.09
CA ALA A 318 27.15 25.30 -27.49
C ALA A 318 28.11 24.62 -28.48
N HIS A 319 27.63 23.65 -29.25
CA HIS A 319 28.43 22.95 -30.24
C HIS A 319 28.82 23.83 -31.45
N LYS A 320 27.90 24.68 -31.94
CA LYS A 320 28.22 25.69 -32.97
C LYS A 320 29.22 26.72 -32.46
N TRP A 321 29.09 27.18 -31.21
CA TRP A 321 29.99 28.16 -30.61
C TRP A 321 31.43 27.62 -30.52
N VAL A 322 31.60 26.36 -30.11
CA VAL A 322 32.90 25.67 -30.07
C VAL A 322 33.52 25.55 -31.47
N ARG A 323 32.75 25.18 -32.51
CA ARG A 323 33.26 25.11 -33.90
C ARG A 323 33.71 26.46 -34.43
N THR A 324 32.97 27.53 -34.12
CA THR A 324 33.30 28.88 -34.61
C THR A 324 34.59 29.40 -33.97
N ARG A 325 34.84 29.06 -32.69
CA ARG A 325 36.05 29.47 -31.95
C ARG A 325 37.31 28.70 -32.34
N LEU A 326 37.17 27.46 -32.81
CA LEU A 326 38.29 26.66 -33.33
C LEU A 326 38.74 27.14 -34.72
N ARG A 327 37.79 27.66 -35.53
CA ARG A 327 38.08 28.17 -36.88
C ARG A 327 38.76 29.55 -36.89
N THR A 328 38.66 30.34 -35.81
CA THR A 328 39.35 31.63 -35.67
C THR A 328 40.74 31.53 -35.03
N LYS A 329 41.13 30.36 -34.51
CA LYS A 329 42.49 30.10 -33.99
C LYS A 329 43.41 29.40 -34.99
N SER A 330 42.92 29.06 -36.20
CA SER A 330 43.70 28.39 -37.24
C SER A 330 44.06 29.29 -38.44
N ASN A 331 43.87 30.60 -38.30
CA ASN A 331 44.35 31.66 -39.19
C ASN A 331 45.23 32.61 -38.38
#